data_AF-A0A7C5I8P8-F1
#
_entry.id   AF-A0A7C5I8P8-F1
#
_cell.length_a   1.000
_cell.length_b   1.000
_cell.length_c   1.000
_cell.angle_alpha   90.00
_cell.angle_beta   90.00
_cell.angle_gamma   90.00
#
_symmetry.space_group_name_H-M   'P 1'
#
loop_
_entity.id
_entity.type
_entity.pdbx_description
1 polymer ?
#
loop_
_entity_poly.entity_id
_entity_poly.type
_entity_poly.pdbx_seq_one_letter_code
_entity_poly.pdbx_strand_id
1 'polypeptide(L)'
;MLTKLSFRNFKRFKRVEIPLANPVVFVGPNNSGKTTALQALALWELGLRRWKEKRAERGAPEKRPGVAINRKDLLAVPVPSANSLWRGLHVRSVQRAGARQETQNIRIDVLVEGNTSGKDWSCGLEFDFVNNESFVCRPLRLEDKRDPPRMEIPEEAYGVQVRFLPPMSGLLSNETRLDVGAINVRLGEGRTAEVLRNLCYQLLTAEDKPDAWPWVTAQIRDLFQVTLDEPVYIPERGEIQMSYRDADGTRLDLCCAGRGL
;
A
#
# COMPACT_ATOMS: atom_id res chain seq x y z
N MET A 1 -12.90 0.69 12.26
CA MET A 1 -11.92 1.80 12.32
C MET A 1 -10.63 1.30 12.93
N LEU A 2 -9.47 1.74 12.41
CA LEU A 2 -8.17 1.42 13.01
C LEU A 2 -7.92 2.30 14.23
N THR A 3 -7.36 1.75 15.29
CA THR A 3 -7.15 2.43 16.58
C THR A 3 -5.69 2.53 16.99
N LYS A 4 -4.82 1.64 16.51
CA LYS A 4 -3.37 1.69 16.77
C LYS A 4 -2.57 0.97 15.69
N LEU A 5 -1.39 1.52 15.38
CA LEU A 5 -0.36 0.89 14.55
C LEU A 5 0.91 0.76 15.37
N SER A 6 1.45 -0.46 15.46
CA SER A 6 2.74 -0.73 16.07
C SER A 6 3.62 -1.50 15.09
N PHE A 7 4.89 -1.14 14.97
CA PHE A 7 5.81 -1.90 14.12
C PHE A 7 7.24 -1.94 14.65
N ARG A 8 7.99 -2.97 14.27
CA ARG A 8 9.38 -3.21 14.68
C ARG A 8 10.29 -3.53 13.50
N ASN A 9 11.55 -3.12 13.61
CA ASN A 9 12.63 -3.37 12.63
C ASN A 9 12.32 -2.94 11.18
N PHE A 10 11.39 -1.99 10.99
CA PHE A 10 10.97 -1.52 9.68
C PHE A 10 11.64 -0.19 9.31
N LYS A 11 12.33 -0.18 8.17
CA LYS A 11 13.14 0.94 7.68
C LYS A 11 14.01 1.50 8.80
N ARG A 12 14.03 2.80 9.07
CA ARG A 12 14.93 3.36 10.07
C ARG A 12 14.57 3.03 11.54
N PHE A 13 13.40 2.45 11.81
CA PHE A 13 12.84 2.37 13.15
C PHE A 13 13.03 1.01 13.82
N LYS A 14 13.44 1.03 15.10
CA LYS A 14 13.53 -0.18 15.93
C LYS A 14 12.14 -0.65 16.38
N ARG A 15 11.37 0.28 16.94
CA ARG A 15 10.01 0.10 17.44
C ARG A 15 9.29 1.44 17.36
N VAL A 16 8.06 1.42 16.89
CA VAL A 16 7.16 2.57 16.85
C VAL A 16 5.77 2.11 17.27
N GLU A 17 5.06 2.94 18.01
CA GLU A 17 3.66 2.77 18.35
C GLU A 17 2.94 4.09 18.14
N ILE A 18 1.85 4.05 17.39
CA ILE A 18 1.09 5.23 16.96
C ILE A 18 -0.38 4.96 17.24
N PRO A 19 -1.02 5.72 18.15
CA PRO A 19 -2.47 5.75 18.24
C PRO A 19 -3.08 6.29 16.94
N LEU A 20 -4.06 5.58 16.39
CA LEU A 20 -4.83 5.98 15.23
C LEU A 20 -6.23 6.45 15.70
N ALA A 21 -6.32 7.70 16.15
CA ALA A 21 -7.61 8.36 16.41
C ALA A 21 -8.30 8.76 15.09
N ASN A 22 -9.50 9.36 15.14
CA ASN A 22 -10.18 9.88 13.95
C ASN A 22 -10.45 11.39 14.07
N PRO A 23 -9.86 12.26 13.22
CA PRO A 23 -8.82 11.98 12.22
C PRO A 23 -7.39 11.97 12.81
N VAL A 24 -6.42 11.38 12.10
CA VAL A 24 -4.97 11.43 12.43
C VAL A 24 -4.21 12.15 11.33
N VAL A 25 -3.38 13.11 11.73
CA VAL A 25 -2.48 13.85 10.82
C VAL A 25 -1.04 13.65 11.26
N PHE A 26 -0.19 13.16 10.35
CA PHE A 26 1.25 13.02 10.60
C PHE A 26 1.98 14.29 10.18
N VAL A 27 2.55 15.01 11.16
CA VAL A 27 3.33 16.25 10.93
C VAL A 27 4.77 16.07 11.39
N GLY A 28 5.71 16.70 10.69
CA GLY A 28 7.13 16.69 11.06
C GLY A 28 8.05 16.92 9.87
N PRO A 29 9.37 17.05 10.09
CA PRO A 29 10.34 17.35 9.04
C PRO A 29 10.47 16.21 8.02
N ASN A 30 11.12 16.50 6.89
CA ASN A 30 11.47 15.45 5.92
C ASN A 30 12.27 14.34 6.58
N ASN A 31 12.07 13.11 6.13
CA ASN A 31 12.71 11.90 6.68
C ASN A 31 12.34 11.56 8.16
N SER A 32 11.35 12.22 8.77
CA SER A 32 10.93 11.91 10.15
C SER A 32 10.17 10.59 10.33
N GLY A 33 9.77 9.92 9.24
CA GLY A 33 9.05 8.64 9.28
C GLY A 33 7.55 8.70 8.99
N LYS A 34 6.98 9.87 8.66
CA LYS A 34 5.56 10.02 8.28
C LYS A 34 5.14 9.00 7.22
N THR A 35 5.85 8.98 6.10
CA THR A 35 5.63 8.01 5.01
C THR A 35 5.89 6.57 5.45
N THR A 36 6.85 6.35 6.35
CA THR A 36 7.15 5.01 6.88
C THR A 36 5.99 4.42 7.67
N ALA A 37 5.27 5.22 8.46
CA ALA A 37 4.09 4.76 9.19
C ALA A 37 2.98 4.30 8.21
N LEU A 38 2.67 5.10 7.20
CA LEU A 38 1.68 4.75 6.17
C LEU A 38 2.09 3.49 5.38
N GLN A 39 3.38 3.38 5.06
CA GLN A 39 3.92 2.22 4.36
C GLN A 39 3.91 0.94 5.21
N ALA A 40 4.11 1.04 6.53
CA ALA A 40 3.97 -0.11 7.43
C ALA A 40 2.53 -0.63 7.44
N LEU A 41 1.55 0.28 7.45
CA LEU A 41 0.14 -0.09 7.36
C LEU A 41 -0.22 -0.74 6.02
N ALA A 42 0.30 -0.20 4.91
CA ALA A 42 0.11 -0.78 3.58
C ALA A 42 0.77 -2.17 3.45
N LEU A 43 1.96 -2.36 4.01
CA LEU A 43 2.64 -3.66 4.06
C LEU A 43 1.82 -4.69 4.85
N TRP A 44 1.26 -4.29 5.99
CA TRP A 44 0.38 -5.13 6.80
C TRP A 44 -0.86 -5.57 6.03
N GLU A 45 -1.55 -4.65 5.34
CA GLU A 45 -2.76 -4.99 4.59
C GLU A 45 -2.47 -5.93 3.41
N LEU A 46 -1.37 -5.71 2.69
CA LEU A 46 -0.92 -6.62 1.65
C LEU A 46 -0.64 -8.03 2.22
N GLY A 47 0.07 -8.08 3.35
CA GLY A 47 0.35 -9.34 4.04
C GLY A 47 -0.93 -10.08 4.44
N LEU A 48 -1.93 -9.35 4.93
CA LEU A 48 -3.23 -9.88 5.33
C LEU A 48 -4.02 -10.45 4.15
N ARG A 49 -4.04 -9.73 3.01
CA ARG A 49 -4.69 -10.20 1.77
C ARG A 49 -4.05 -11.49 1.25
N ARG A 50 -2.73 -11.49 1.10
CA ARG A 50 -1.97 -12.67 0.64
C ARG A 50 -2.16 -13.86 1.58
N TRP A 51 -2.29 -13.61 2.88
CA TRP A 51 -2.63 -14.62 3.86
C TRP A 51 -4.04 -15.20 3.68
N LYS A 52 -5.04 -14.34 3.47
CA LYS A 52 -6.42 -14.75 3.20
C LYS A 52 -6.53 -15.62 1.95
N GLU A 53 -5.91 -15.19 0.84
CA GLU A 53 -5.89 -15.91 -0.44
C GLU A 53 -5.33 -17.32 -0.26
N LYS A 54 -4.16 -17.46 0.37
CA LYS A 54 -3.54 -18.77 0.58
C LYS A 54 -4.40 -19.69 1.46
N ARG A 55 -5.08 -19.15 2.49
CA ARG A 55 -5.97 -19.94 3.34
C ARG A 55 -7.21 -20.42 2.59
N ALA A 56 -7.78 -19.59 1.72
CA ALA A 56 -8.92 -19.97 0.89
C ALA A 56 -8.56 -21.08 -0.10
N GLU A 57 -7.37 -21.07 -0.67
CA GLU A 57 -6.93 -22.06 -1.66
C GLU A 57 -6.56 -23.42 -1.06
N ARG A 58 -5.92 -23.45 0.13
CA ARG A 58 -5.24 -24.66 0.62
C ARG A 58 -5.59 -25.06 2.05
N GLY A 59 -6.54 -24.37 2.70
CA GLY A 59 -6.71 -24.45 4.14
C GLY A 59 -5.49 -23.88 4.89
N ALA A 60 -5.57 -23.74 6.21
CA ALA A 60 -4.41 -23.30 7.00
C ALA A 60 -3.38 -24.46 7.09
N PRO A 61 -2.16 -24.33 6.55
CA PRO A 61 -1.18 -25.41 6.67
C PRO A 61 -0.71 -25.54 8.13
N GLU A 62 -0.88 -26.73 8.72
CA GLU A 62 -0.46 -27.06 10.09
C GLU A 62 1.05 -26.93 10.29
N LYS A 63 1.85 -27.16 9.23
CA LYS A 63 3.31 -27.08 9.27
C LYS A 63 3.81 -25.92 8.41
N ARG A 64 4.56 -25.00 9.04
CA ARG A 64 5.21 -23.83 8.41
C ARG A 64 4.21 -22.87 7.74
N PRO A 65 3.30 -22.26 8.52
CA PRO A 65 2.42 -21.21 8.01
C PRO A 65 3.28 -20.10 7.43
N GLY A 66 3.10 -19.76 6.15
CA GLY A 66 3.76 -18.59 5.57
C GLY A 66 3.45 -18.39 4.10
N VAL A 67 3.26 -17.15 3.69
CA VAL A 67 3.02 -16.76 2.30
C VAL A 67 4.24 -16.02 1.80
N ALA A 68 4.78 -16.44 0.65
CA ALA A 68 5.84 -15.69 0.00
C ALA A 68 5.25 -14.45 -0.68
N ILE A 69 5.90 -13.30 -0.48
CA ILE A 69 5.56 -12.03 -1.11
C ILE A 69 6.77 -11.58 -1.90
N ASN A 70 6.56 -11.23 -3.18
CA ASN A 70 7.62 -10.68 -4.02
C ASN A 70 7.70 -9.16 -3.81
N ARG A 71 8.90 -8.59 -3.82
CA ARG A 71 9.07 -7.13 -3.68
C ARG A 71 8.35 -6.32 -4.76
N LYS A 72 8.15 -6.90 -5.97
CA LYS A 72 7.42 -6.27 -7.07
C LYS A 72 5.92 -6.17 -6.80
N ASP A 73 5.40 -6.94 -5.86
CA ASP A 73 4.01 -6.83 -5.40
C ASP A 73 3.80 -5.62 -4.47
N LEU A 74 4.87 -4.98 -3.99
CA LEU A 74 4.83 -3.87 -3.04
C LEU A 74 4.55 -2.52 -3.74
N LEU A 75 3.37 -2.34 -4.29
CA LEU A 75 3.00 -1.09 -4.99
C LEU A 75 3.12 0.16 -4.10
N ALA A 76 2.78 0.04 -2.82
CA ALA A 76 2.85 1.16 -1.86
C ALA A 76 4.26 1.38 -1.26
N VAL A 77 5.16 0.38 -1.38
CA VAL A 77 6.49 0.40 -0.77
C VAL A 77 7.52 -0.14 -1.76
N PRO A 78 7.68 0.49 -2.93
CA PRO A 78 8.66 0.05 -3.91
C PRO A 78 10.05 0.11 -3.30
N VAL A 79 10.77 -1.01 -3.43
CA VAL A 79 12.15 -1.13 -2.97
C VAL A 79 13.01 -1.83 -4.02
N PRO A 80 14.27 -1.41 -4.20
CA PRO A 80 15.18 -2.04 -5.15
C PRO A 80 15.56 -3.47 -4.71
N SER A 81 15.51 -3.73 -3.41
CA SER A 81 15.76 -5.04 -2.81
C SER A 81 14.94 -5.19 -1.53
N ALA A 82 14.44 -6.39 -1.24
CA ALA A 82 13.59 -6.68 -0.08
C ALA A 82 14.24 -6.29 1.25
N ASN A 83 15.57 -6.46 1.40
CA ASN A 83 16.30 -6.05 2.61
C ASN A 83 16.24 -4.55 2.89
N SER A 84 15.84 -3.71 1.92
CA SER A 84 15.61 -2.28 2.10
C SER A 84 14.44 -1.97 3.04
N LEU A 85 13.55 -2.94 3.27
CA LEU A 85 12.50 -2.83 4.29
C LEU A 85 13.05 -3.02 5.71
N TRP A 86 14.17 -3.72 5.87
CA TRP A 86 14.77 -4.02 7.16
C TRP A 86 15.62 -2.88 7.68
N ARG A 87 15.62 -2.73 8.99
CA ARG A 87 16.43 -1.73 9.65
C ARG A 87 17.91 -1.90 9.42
N GLY A 88 18.52 -0.86 8.85
CA GLY A 88 19.95 -0.85 8.51
C GLY A 88 20.34 -1.90 7.47
N LEU A 89 19.38 -2.40 6.67
CA LEU A 89 19.58 -3.53 5.75
C LEU A 89 19.96 -4.85 6.44
N HIS A 90 19.85 -4.90 7.78
CA HIS A 90 20.22 -6.07 8.58
C HIS A 90 19.05 -7.05 8.68
N VAL A 91 19.25 -8.21 8.06
CA VAL A 91 18.26 -9.30 8.02
C VAL A 91 18.62 -10.45 8.96
N ARG A 92 19.82 -10.43 9.56
CA ARG A 92 20.34 -11.45 10.47
C ARG A 92 21.06 -10.80 11.65
N SER A 93 20.92 -11.42 12.81
CA SER A 93 21.68 -11.12 14.03
C SER A 93 22.50 -12.34 14.41
N VAL A 94 23.77 -12.12 14.77
CA VAL A 94 24.64 -13.19 15.28
C VAL A 94 24.75 -13.00 16.79
N GLN A 95 24.26 -13.96 17.56
CA GLN A 95 24.45 -14.00 19.01
C GLN A 95 25.46 -15.10 19.35
N ARG A 96 26.41 -14.79 20.23
CA ARG A 96 27.31 -15.79 20.82
C ARG A 96 26.67 -16.34 22.09
N ALA A 97 26.27 -17.60 22.06
CA ALA A 97 25.85 -18.34 23.24
C ALA A 97 26.99 -19.31 23.60
N GLY A 98 27.92 -18.87 24.44
CA GLY A 98 29.13 -19.63 24.78
C GLY A 98 30.05 -19.85 23.57
N ALA A 99 30.40 -21.11 23.28
CA ALA A 99 31.29 -21.50 22.18
C ALA A 99 30.60 -21.57 20.80
N ARG A 100 29.27 -21.44 20.71
CA ARG A 100 28.51 -21.50 19.45
C ARG A 100 27.98 -20.13 19.05
N GLN A 101 28.12 -19.81 17.76
CA GLN A 101 27.47 -18.67 17.14
C GLN A 101 26.10 -19.12 16.61
N GLU A 102 25.03 -18.56 17.16
CA GLU A 102 23.69 -18.70 16.59
C GLU A 102 23.37 -17.50 15.71
N THR A 103 23.02 -17.78 14.46
CA THR A 103 22.52 -16.75 13.53
C THR A 103 21.00 -16.83 13.52
N GLN A 104 20.34 -15.74 13.87
CA GLN A 104 18.88 -15.62 13.88
C GLN A 104 18.43 -14.56 12.87
N ASN A 105 17.35 -14.81 12.16
CA ASN A 105 16.77 -13.81 11.27
C ASN A 105 16.15 -12.67 12.09
N ILE A 106 16.43 -11.45 11.67
CA ILE A 106 15.73 -10.26 12.14
C ILE A 106 14.41 -10.21 11.38
N ARG A 107 13.29 -10.12 12.09
CA ARG A 107 11.94 -10.05 11.49
C ARG A 107 11.38 -8.64 11.62
N ILE A 108 10.58 -8.24 10.64
CA ILE A 108 9.72 -7.07 10.75
C ILE A 108 8.42 -7.54 11.38
N ASP A 109 7.99 -6.86 12.44
CA ASP A 109 6.70 -7.12 13.08
C ASP A 109 5.80 -5.92 12.82
N VAL A 110 4.55 -6.15 12.40
CA VAL A 110 3.54 -5.10 12.26
C VAL A 110 2.26 -5.57 12.94
N LEU A 111 1.78 -4.81 13.91
CA LEU A 111 0.58 -5.04 14.68
C LEU A 111 -0.39 -3.89 14.44
N VAL A 112 -1.60 -4.22 14.03
CA VAL A 112 -2.67 -3.24 13.84
C VAL A 112 -3.83 -3.62 14.74
N GLU A 113 -4.35 -2.64 15.45
CA GLU A 113 -5.52 -2.75 16.31
C GLU A 113 -6.65 -1.92 15.71
N GLY A 114 -7.88 -2.35 15.94
CA GLY A 114 -9.05 -1.64 15.47
C GLY A 114 -10.32 -2.06 16.20
N ASN A 115 -11.40 -1.35 15.90
CA ASN A 115 -12.74 -1.65 16.36
C ASN A 115 -13.68 -1.74 15.14
N THR A 116 -14.42 -2.83 15.01
CA THR A 116 -15.43 -2.99 13.96
C THR A 116 -16.75 -3.36 14.61
N SER A 117 -17.79 -2.54 14.39
CA SER A 117 -19.13 -2.75 14.96
C SER A 117 -19.12 -2.94 16.48
N GLY A 118 -18.28 -2.18 17.20
CA GLY A 118 -18.15 -2.26 18.66
C GLY A 118 -17.24 -3.38 19.16
N LYS A 119 -16.73 -4.25 18.28
CA LYS A 119 -15.80 -5.33 18.65
C LYS A 119 -14.35 -4.89 18.43
N ASP A 120 -13.58 -4.86 19.50
CA ASP A 120 -12.14 -4.65 19.45
C ASP A 120 -11.41 -5.87 18.89
N TRP A 121 -10.40 -5.62 18.08
CA TRP A 121 -9.59 -6.65 17.47
C TRP A 121 -8.13 -6.21 17.33
N SER A 122 -7.24 -7.20 17.29
CA SER A 122 -5.80 -7.01 17.15
C SER A 122 -5.27 -8.04 16.16
N CYS A 123 -4.52 -7.59 15.17
CA CYS A 123 -4.04 -8.42 14.08
C CYS A 123 -2.57 -8.13 13.80
N GLY A 124 -1.72 -9.06 14.22
CA GLY A 124 -0.28 -8.98 14.00
C GLY A 124 0.17 -9.83 12.82
N LEU A 125 1.09 -9.29 12.03
CA LEU A 125 1.85 -10.02 11.01
C LEU A 125 3.35 -9.87 11.25
N GLU A 126 4.09 -10.93 10.96
CA GLU A 126 5.55 -10.89 10.88
C GLU A 126 6.02 -11.15 9.44
N PHE A 127 7.13 -10.52 9.07
CA PHE A 127 7.78 -10.66 7.78
C PHE A 127 9.22 -11.13 8.00
N ASP A 128 9.56 -12.26 7.37
CA ASP A 128 10.84 -12.96 7.49
C ASP A 128 11.57 -12.91 6.14
N PHE A 129 12.80 -12.41 6.14
CA PHE A 129 13.58 -12.24 4.93
C PHE A 129 13.99 -13.59 4.34
N VAL A 130 13.80 -13.78 3.03
CA VAL A 130 14.28 -14.97 2.31
C VAL A 130 15.47 -14.62 1.44
N ASN A 131 15.30 -13.65 0.53
CA ASN A 131 16.34 -13.16 -0.37
C ASN A 131 15.99 -11.73 -0.83
N ASN A 132 16.81 -11.14 -1.70
CA ASN A 132 16.61 -9.76 -2.15
C ASN A 132 15.33 -9.54 -2.97
N GLU A 133 14.68 -10.59 -3.45
CA GLU A 133 13.45 -10.51 -4.26
C GLU A 133 12.19 -10.83 -3.45
N SER A 134 12.30 -11.56 -2.33
CA SER A 134 11.14 -12.03 -1.59
C SER A 134 11.33 -12.18 -0.09
N PHE A 135 10.20 -12.19 0.61
CA PHE A 135 10.09 -12.42 2.05
C PHE A 135 8.82 -13.22 2.33
N VAL A 136 8.74 -13.80 3.53
CA VAL A 136 7.60 -14.63 3.96
C VAL A 136 6.80 -13.88 5.01
N CYS A 137 5.50 -13.72 4.77
CA CYS A 137 4.52 -13.18 5.70
C CYS A 137 3.85 -14.32 6.50
N ARG A 138 3.69 -14.12 7.81
CA ARG A 138 3.00 -15.04 8.73
C ARG A 138 2.22 -14.26 9.80
N PRO A 139 1.21 -14.86 10.46
CA PRO A 139 0.64 -14.27 11.67
C PRO A 139 1.72 -14.07 12.73
N LEU A 140 1.65 -12.96 13.47
CA LEU A 140 2.68 -12.56 14.43
C LEU A 140 2.86 -13.64 15.51
N ARG A 141 4.13 -13.95 15.81
CA ARG A 141 4.48 -14.86 16.92
C ARG A 141 4.15 -14.24 18.27
N LEU A 142 3.69 -15.06 19.22
CA LEU A 142 3.46 -14.66 20.61
C LEU A 142 4.73 -14.72 21.46
N GLU A 143 5.69 -15.57 21.06
CA GLU A 143 6.95 -15.79 21.76
C GLU A 143 8.15 -15.82 20.80
N ASP A 144 9.31 -15.38 21.27
CA ASP A 144 10.59 -15.46 20.54
C ASP A 144 11.25 -16.85 20.76
N LYS A 145 10.58 -17.92 20.29
CA LYS A 145 11.07 -19.31 20.36
C LYS A 145 11.01 -20.01 19.00
N ARG A 146 11.59 -21.21 18.92
CA ARG A 146 11.45 -22.09 17.74
C ARG A 146 10.02 -22.64 17.70
N ASP A 147 9.35 -22.42 16.58
CA ASP A 147 7.94 -22.80 16.34
C ASP A 147 6.96 -22.25 17.40
N PRO A 148 6.86 -20.92 17.54
CA PRO A 148 6.06 -20.31 18.57
C PRO A 148 4.55 -20.36 18.22
N PRO A 149 3.67 -20.36 19.23
CA PRO A 149 2.26 -20.08 18.99
C PRO A 149 2.11 -18.69 18.36
N ARG A 150 1.11 -18.55 17.48
CA ARG A 150 0.91 -17.35 16.68
C ARG A 150 -0.45 -16.75 16.96
N MET A 151 -0.55 -15.44 16.77
CA MET A 151 -1.83 -14.74 16.83
C MET A 151 -2.80 -15.33 15.82
N GLU A 152 -4.05 -15.52 16.24
CA GLU A 152 -5.14 -15.72 15.29
C GLU A 152 -5.39 -14.41 14.54
N ILE A 153 -5.81 -14.55 13.28
CA ILE A 153 -6.21 -13.38 12.49
C ILE A 153 -7.73 -13.24 12.62
N PRO A 154 -8.22 -12.13 13.19
CA PRO A 154 -9.65 -11.90 13.35
C PRO A 154 -10.31 -11.68 11.99
N GLU A 155 -11.53 -12.20 11.81
CA GLU A 155 -12.29 -12.04 10.56
C GLU A 155 -12.56 -10.56 10.24
N GLU A 156 -12.75 -9.74 11.26
CA GLU A 156 -12.96 -8.29 11.14
C GLU A 156 -11.78 -7.58 10.46
N ALA A 157 -10.55 -8.08 10.65
CA ALA A 157 -9.37 -7.47 10.01
C ALA A 157 -9.39 -7.66 8.49
N TYR A 158 -9.93 -8.78 7.97
CA TYR A 158 -10.00 -9.02 6.52
C TYR A 158 -10.90 -8.03 5.78
N GLY A 159 -11.79 -7.33 6.49
CA GLY A 159 -12.61 -6.26 5.93
C GLY A 159 -11.86 -4.94 5.74
N VAL A 160 -10.66 -4.80 6.34
CA VAL A 160 -9.87 -3.57 6.23
C VAL A 160 -9.25 -3.46 4.84
N GLN A 161 -9.48 -2.32 4.19
CA GLN A 161 -8.80 -1.95 2.96
C GLN A 161 -7.93 -0.73 3.19
N VAL A 162 -6.64 -0.85 2.88
CA VAL A 162 -5.69 0.26 2.96
C VAL A 162 -5.33 0.65 1.54
N ARG A 163 -5.57 1.92 1.20
CA ARG A 163 -5.15 2.53 -0.06
C ARG A 163 -4.08 3.57 0.25
N PHE A 164 -2.89 3.38 -0.31
CA PHE A 164 -1.79 4.32 -0.17
C PHE A 164 -1.66 5.15 -1.43
N LEU A 165 -1.94 6.45 -1.33
CA LEU A 165 -1.74 7.40 -2.41
C LEU A 165 -0.41 8.13 -2.17
N PRO A 166 0.65 7.87 -2.96
CA PRO A 166 1.88 8.64 -2.86
C PRO A 166 1.64 10.09 -3.29
N PRO A 167 2.46 11.04 -2.81
CA PRO A 167 2.41 12.41 -3.31
C PRO A 167 2.71 12.40 -4.83
N MET A 168 1.95 13.19 -5.58
CA MET A 168 2.14 13.33 -7.03
C MET A 168 2.89 14.64 -7.32
N SER A 169 3.93 14.58 -8.16
CA SER A 169 4.67 15.77 -8.60
C SER A 169 4.04 16.36 -9.85
N GLY A 170 2.92 17.07 -9.68
CA GLY A 170 2.15 17.64 -10.79
C GLY A 170 1.60 16.58 -11.74
N LEU A 171 1.07 17.02 -12.88
CA LEU A 171 0.60 16.15 -13.97
C LEU A 171 1.36 16.48 -15.24
N LEU A 172 1.62 15.46 -16.05
CA LEU A 172 2.13 15.64 -17.41
C LEU A 172 1.09 16.36 -18.27
N SER A 173 1.56 17.19 -19.21
CA SER A 173 0.68 17.83 -20.21
C SER A 173 0.04 16.80 -21.13
N ASN A 174 0.78 15.76 -21.51
CA ASN A 174 0.31 14.68 -22.37
C ASN A 174 0.59 13.32 -21.70
N GLU A 175 -0.29 12.34 -21.90
CA GLU A 175 -0.16 11.00 -21.32
C GLU A 175 -0.39 9.94 -22.40
N THR A 176 0.62 9.13 -22.73
CA THR A 176 0.47 8.02 -23.68
C THR A 176 -0.51 6.98 -23.13
N ARG A 177 -1.36 6.39 -23.99
CA ARG A 177 -2.20 5.25 -23.62
C ARG A 177 -1.32 4.05 -23.27
N LEU A 178 -1.60 3.41 -22.14
CA LEU A 178 -0.87 2.28 -21.62
C LEU A 178 -1.77 1.07 -21.45
N ASP A 179 -1.14 -0.10 -21.51
CA ASP A 179 -1.77 -1.33 -21.04
C ASP A 179 -1.73 -1.40 -19.51
N VAL A 180 -2.66 -2.19 -18.95
CA VAL A 180 -2.83 -2.38 -17.49
C VAL A 180 -1.52 -2.75 -16.80
N GLY A 181 -0.71 -3.60 -17.42
CA GLY A 181 0.60 -3.99 -16.87
C GLY A 181 1.55 -2.80 -16.71
N ALA A 182 1.63 -1.92 -17.70
CA ALA A 182 2.49 -0.73 -17.65
C ALA A 182 1.97 0.31 -16.64
N ILE A 183 0.65 0.44 -16.50
CA ILE A 183 0.04 1.28 -15.45
C ILE A 183 0.47 0.80 -14.07
N ASN A 184 0.35 -0.50 -13.79
CA ASN A 184 0.75 -1.07 -12.50
C ASN A 184 2.24 -0.87 -12.19
N VAL A 185 3.10 -0.99 -13.20
CA VAL A 185 4.54 -0.69 -13.06
C VAL A 185 4.75 0.77 -12.66
N ARG A 186 4.13 1.73 -13.36
CA ARG A 186 4.27 3.17 -13.04
C ARG A 186 3.70 3.53 -11.68
N LEU A 187 2.56 2.96 -11.31
CA LEU A 187 2.01 3.09 -9.95
C LEU A 187 2.99 2.56 -8.91
N GLY A 188 3.58 1.39 -9.15
CA GLY A 188 4.62 0.81 -8.31
C GLY A 188 5.88 1.68 -8.25
N GLU A 189 6.27 2.36 -9.31
CA GLU A 189 7.39 3.32 -9.32
C GLU A 189 7.07 4.66 -8.64
N GLY A 190 5.82 4.88 -8.21
CA GLY A 190 5.36 6.16 -7.67
C GLY A 190 5.15 7.24 -8.73
N ARG A 191 5.11 6.87 -10.02
CA ARG A 191 4.87 7.75 -11.17
C ARG A 191 3.38 7.88 -11.45
N THR A 192 2.61 8.18 -10.41
CA THR A 192 1.14 8.31 -10.46
C THR A 192 0.67 9.42 -11.39
N ALA A 193 1.49 10.47 -11.55
CA ALA A 193 1.26 11.58 -12.47
C ALA A 193 1.19 11.18 -13.97
N GLU A 194 1.67 9.98 -14.31
CA GLU A 194 1.80 9.50 -15.69
C GLU A 194 0.76 8.43 -16.06
N VAL A 195 -0.22 8.21 -15.18
CA VAL A 195 -1.26 7.18 -15.37
C VAL A 195 -2.66 7.69 -15.04
N LEU A 196 -2.82 8.96 -14.65
CA LEU A 196 -4.11 9.48 -14.20
C LEU A 196 -5.15 9.45 -15.32
N ARG A 197 -4.79 9.95 -16.52
CA ARG A 197 -5.71 9.95 -17.67
C ARG A 197 -5.99 8.53 -18.16
N ASN A 198 -5.02 7.63 -18.07
CA ASN A 198 -5.20 6.21 -18.32
C ASN A 198 -6.20 5.56 -17.37
N LEU A 199 -6.13 5.86 -16.06
CA LEU A 199 -7.09 5.34 -15.09
C LEU A 199 -8.51 5.86 -15.36
N CYS A 200 -8.65 7.15 -15.66
CA CYS A 200 -9.94 7.73 -16.07
C CYS A 200 -10.48 7.07 -17.34
N TYR A 201 -9.63 6.88 -18.35
CA TYR A 201 -10.00 6.24 -19.60
C TYR A 201 -10.46 4.80 -19.38
N GLN A 202 -9.74 4.03 -18.54
CA GLN A 202 -10.14 2.67 -18.18
C GLN A 202 -11.50 2.62 -17.49
N LEU A 203 -11.80 3.56 -16.59
CA LEU A 203 -13.10 3.63 -15.92
C LEU A 203 -14.22 3.96 -16.91
N LEU A 204 -13.97 4.82 -17.90
CA LEU A 204 -14.94 5.16 -18.94
C LEU A 204 -15.21 3.95 -19.87
N THR A 205 -14.16 3.22 -20.26
CA THR A 205 -14.28 2.11 -21.22
C THR A 205 -14.56 0.75 -20.58
N ALA A 206 -14.67 0.69 -19.25
CA ALA A 206 -14.91 -0.56 -18.53
C ALA A 206 -16.35 -1.04 -18.73
N GLU A 207 -16.52 -2.06 -19.57
CA GLU A 207 -17.84 -2.66 -19.82
C GLU A 207 -18.43 -3.36 -18.59
N ASP A 208 -17.59 -3.84 -17.66
CA ASP A 208 -18.02 -4.52 -16.44
C ASP A 208 -18.54 -3.57 -15.36
N LYS A 209 -18.28 -2.26 -15.49
CA LYS A 209 -18.61 -1.24 -14.48
C LYS A 209 -19.05 0.09 -15.12
N PRO A 210 -20.18 0.12 -15.84
CA PRO A 210 -20.62 1.31 -16.56
C PRO A 210 -20.86 2.52 -15.64
N ASP A 211 -21.21 2.30 -14.38
CA ASP A 211 -21.49 3.37 -13.42
C ASP A 211 -20.23 3.96 -12.75
N ALA A 212 -19.06 3.37 -12.96
CA ALA A 212 -17.84 3.79 -12.26
C ALA A 212 -17.40 5.21 -12.66
N TRP A 213 -17.46 5.53 -13.95
CA TRP A 213 -17.12 6.88 -14.43
C TRP A 213 -18.12 7.96 -13.98
N PRO A 214 -19.45 7.79 -14.16
CA PRO A 214 -20.45 8.69 -13.59
C PRO A 214 -20.28 8.91 -12.09
N TRP A 215 -20.00 7.85 -11.33
CA TRP A 215 -19.77 7.96 -9.89
C TRP A 215 -18.54 8.83 -9.56
N VAL A 216 -17.40 8.60 -10.21
CA VAL A 216 -16.18 9.40 -9.97
C VAL A 216 -16.42 10.87 -10.32
N THR A 217 -17.03 11.16 -11.48
CA THR A 217 -17.29 12.55 -11.89
C THR A 217 -18.22 13.28 -10.94
N ALA A 218 -19.23 12.60 -10.39
CA ALA A 218 -20.10 13.14 -9.34
C ALA A 218 -19.32 13.45 -8.06
N GLN A 219 -18.47 12.53 -7.57
CA GLN A 219 -17.65 12.77 -6.39
C GLN A 219 -16.69 13.96 -6.58
N ILE A 220 -16.10 14.11 -7.76
CA ILE A 220 -15.22 15.24 -8.06
C ILE A 220 -16.00 16.56 -8.06
N ARG A 221 -17.22 16.56 -8.61
CA ARG A 221 -18.11 17.73 -8.56
C ARG A 221 -18.48 18.08 -7.13
N ASP A 222 -18.86 17.11 -6.31
CA ASP A 222 -19.29 17.36 -4.93
C ASP A 222 -18.15 17.90 -4.07
N LEU A 223 -16.95 17.31 -4.19
CA LEU A 223 -15.79 17.66 -3.37
C LEU A 223 -15.06 18.91 -3.83
N PHE A 224 -14.96 19.12 -5.15
CA PHE A 224 -14.10 20.16 -5.73
C PHE A 224 -14.86 21.20 -6.56
N GLN A 225 -16.17 21.03 -6.77
CA GLN A 225 -17.01 21.93 -7.55
C GLN A 225 -16.52 22.12 -9.00
N VAL A 226 -15.89 21.08 -9.56
CA VAL A 226 -15.44 21.04 -10.96
C VAL A 226 -16.11 19.88 -11.70
N THR A 227 -16.32 20.05 -13.00
CA THR A 227 -16.85 18.98 -13.87
C THR A 227 -15.74 18.43 -14.74
N LEU A 228 -15.47 17.13 -14.63
CA LEU A 228 -14.52 16.45 -15.51
C LEU A 228 -15.16 16.20 -16.88
N ASP A 229 -14.46 16.56 -17.95
CA ASP A 229 -14.81 16.08 -19.29
C ASP A 229 -14.31 14.64 -19.47
N GLU A 230 -14.91 13.90 -20.39
CA GLU A 230 -14.50 12.53 -20.70
C GLU A 230 -13.06 12.46 -21.23
N PRO A 231 -12.26 11.46 -20.82
CA PRO A 231 -10.95 11.20 -21.40
C PRO A 231 -11.09 10.76 -22.86
N VAL A 232 -10.36 11.41 -23.77
CA VAL A 232 -10.38 11.14 -25.20
C VAL A 232 -9.04 10.55 -25.64
N TYR A 233 -9.09 9.37 -26.26
CA TYR A 233 -7.93 8.77 -26.90
C TYR A 233 -7.71 9.37 -28.30
N ILE A 234 -6.47 9.76 -28.59
CA ILE A 234 -6.03 10.36 -29.86
C ILE A 234 -5.13 9.35 -30.57
N PRO A 235 -5.65 8.56 -31.52
CA PRO A 235 -4.90 7.49 -32.18
C PRO A 235 -3.64 7.96 -32.91
N GLU A 236 -3.67 9.16 -33.49
CA GLU A 236 -2.56 9.75 -34.28
C GLU A 236 -1.32 10.01 -33.43
N ARG A 237 -1.50 10.21 -32.12
CA ARG A 237 -0.43 10.47 -31.15
C ARG A 237 -0.24 9.35 -30.14
N GLY A 238 -1.19 8.41 -30.06
CA GLY A 238 -1.22 7.38 -29.03
C GLY A 238 -1.42 7.97 -27.62
N GLU A 239 -2.06 9.13 -27.50
CA GLU A 239 -2.19 9.89 -26.24
C GLU A 239 -3.64 9.92 -25.75
N ILE A 240 -3.82 10.12 -24.45
CA ILE A 240 -5.10 10.40 -23.82
C ILE A 240 -5.09 11.86 -23.36
N GLN A 241 -6.09 12.61 -23.81
CA GLN A 241 -6.34 13.98 -23.37
C GLN A 241 -7.57 14.05 -22.48
N MET A 242 -7.54 14.97 -21.54
CA MET A 242 -8.61 15.16 -20.58
C MET A 242 -8.59 16.59 -20.04
N SER A 243 -9.77 17.17 -19.93
CA SER A 243 -9.99 18.54 -19.44
C SER A 243 -11.01 18.54 -18.31
N TYR A 244 -11.12 19.66 -17.61
CA TYR A 244 -12.18 19.92 -16.65
C TYR A 244 -12.75 21.32 -16.85
N ARG A 245 -13.92 21.55 -16.28
CA ARG A 245 -14.59 22.85 -16.21
C ARG A 245 -14.64 23.29 -14.77
N ASP A 246 -14.17 24.51 -14.51
CA ASP A 246 -14.29 25.15 -13.21
C ASP A 246 -15.74 25.61 -12.94
N ALA A 247 -15.93 26.28 -11.80
CA ALA A 247 -17.24 26.79 -11.39
C ALA A 247 -17.79 27.85 -12.37
N ASP A 248 -16.92 28.58 -13.07
CA ASP A 248 -17.28 29.59 -14.07
C ASP A 248 -17.51 28.99 -15.47
N GLY A 249 -17.29 27.69 -15.64
CA GLY A 249 -17.43 26.96 -16.89
C GLY A 249 -16.21 27.05 -17.82
N THR A 250 -15.10 27.64 -17.34
CA THR A 250 -13.85 27.72 -18.09
C THR A 250 -13.28 26.33 -18.28
N ARG A 251 -13.03 25.96 -19.53
CA ARG A 251 -12.45 24.65 -19.87
C ARG A 251 -10.93 24.72 -19.79
N LEU A 252 -10.34 23.91 -18.92
CA LEU A 252 -8.91 23.86 -18.65
C LEU A 252 -8.38 22.44 -18.84
N ASP A 253 -7.11 22.32 -19.26
CA ASP A 253 -6.45 21.01 -19.29
C ASP A 253 -6.31 20.46 -17.86
N LEU A 254 -6.42 19.15 -17.69
CA LEU A 254 -6.26 18.51 -16.39
C LEU A 254 -4.92 18.86 -15.72
N CYS A 255 -3.86 19.14 -16.48
CA CYS A 255 -2.56 19.51 -15.92
C CYS A 255 -2.53 20.85 -15.18
N CYS A 256 -3.55 21.70 -15.37
CA CYS A 256 -3.75 22.94 -14.62
C CYS A 256 -4.25 22.66 -13.18
N ALA A 257 -4.81 21.48 -12.91
CA ALA A 257 -5.27 21.13 -11.57
C ALA A 257 -4.12 21.12 -10.56
N GLY A 258 -4.28 21.84 -9.45
CA GLY A 258 -3.30 21.87 -8.35
C GLY A 258 -2.07 22.74 -8.59
N ARG A 259 -2.02 23.55 -9.65
CA ARG A 259 -0.94 24.51 -9.92
C ARG A 259 -1.26 25.96 -9.48
N GLY A 260 -2.29 26.12 -8.66
CA GLY A 260 -2.94 27.41 -8.40
C GLY A 260 -4.03 27.62 -9.45
N LEU A 261 -5.27 27.76 -8.98
CA LEU A 261 -6.37 28.34 -9.75
C LEU A 261 -6.12 29.84 -9.89
#